data_AF-A0A067EZ19-F1
#
_entry.id   AF-A0A067EZ19-F1
#
_cell.length_a   1.000
_cell.length_b   1.000
_cell.length_c   1.000
_cell.angle_alpha   90.00
_cell.angle_beta   90.00
_cell.angle_gamma   90.00
#
_symmetry.space_group_name_H-M   'P 1'
#
loop_
_entity.id
_entity.type
_entity.pdbx_description
1 polymer ?
#
loop_
_entity_poly.entity_id
_entity_poly.type
_entity_poly.pdbx_seq_one_letter_code
_entity_poly.pdbx_strand_id
1 'polypeptide(L)'
;LTFETALKLRGGPSLVLAHSLGNNVFRYFLEWLKLEIPPKQYIKWLDEHIHAYFAVGSPFLGATQSVKATLSGETSGLPVSEGTARLMFNSFGSSLWMMPFSKYCRADNKYWKHFSGGTRKDHHIHQCDEQEFRSNYSGWPTNLINIEIPSIRGLEAYPSVSEVAHNNFSSIECGLPTQLSFSAREISDGTFFKAIEDYDPESKRLLHLLEKSYHGDPVLNPLTPWDRPPIKNIFCIYGIDSKTEVGYYFAPSGKPYPDNWIITDVIYEIEGSLFSRSGNLVEGNPGPTSGDETVPYHSLSWCKNWLGPKVNITRAPQSEHDGSDMQVELNVEHQEEADIVPNMTRSPRVKYITYYEDSESIPGRKTAVWELDKGTLLDPQF
;
A
#
# COMPACT_ATOMS: atom_id res chain seq x y z
N LEU A 1 -23.48 -16.05 -2.88
CA LEU A 1 -23.80 -17.26 -2.07
C LEU A 1 -23.51 -17.14 -0.57
N THR A 2 -22.27 -16.87 -0.10
CA THR A 2 -21.99 -16.87 1.36
C THR A 2 -22.87 -15.89 2.15
N PHE A 3 -22.93 -14.62 1.72
CA PHE A 3 -23.75 -13.60 2.38
C PHE A 3 -25.25 -13.93 2.35
N GLU A 4 -25.77 -14.38 1.21
CA GLU A 4 -27.19 -14.76 1.05
C GLU A 4 -27.55 -15.97 1.91
N THR A 5 -26.64 -16.95 2.01
CA THR A 5 -26.81 -18.14 2.85
C THR A 5 -26.83 -17.76 4.32
N ALA A 6 -25.90 -16.90 4.75
CA ALA A 6 -25.85 -16.41 6.12
C ALA A 6 -27.14 -15.67 6.49
N LEU A 7 -27.62 -14.77 5.61
CA LEU A 7 -28.88 -14.05 5.81
C LEU A 7 -30.07 -15.01 5.93
N LYS A 8 -30.17 -16.00 5.02
CA LYS A 8 -31.27 -16.99 5.03
C LYS A 8 -31.27 -17.88 6.26
N LEU A 9 -30.09 -18.28 6.75
CA LEU A 9 -29.95 -19.21 7.88
C LEU A 9 -29.99 -18.51 9.24
N ARG A 10 -29.49 -17.28 9.34
CA ARG A 10 -29.35 -16.54 10.61
C ARG A 10 -30.35 -15.40 10.78
N GLY A 11 -31.05 -15.01 9.71
CA GLY A 11 -32.08 -13.97 9.75
C GLY A 11 -31.55 -12.54 9.84
N GLY A 12 -30.25 -12.32 9.63
CA GLY A 12 -29.64 -10.99 9.74
C GLY A 12 -28.43 -10.78 8.82
N PRO A 13 -28.08 -9.52 8.54
CA PRO A 13 -26.90 -9.15 7.76
C PRO A 13 -25.59 -9.58 8.44
N SER A 14 -24.55 -9.77 7.64
CA SER A 14 -23.24 -10.21 8.10
C SER A 14 -22.34 -9.05 8.53
N LEU A 15 -21.41 -9.34 9.43
CA LEU A 15 -20.25 -8.48 9.72
C LEU A 15 -19.08 -8.97 8.86
N VAL A 16 -18.41 -8.06 8.16
CA VAL A 16 -17.22 -8.38 7.36
C VAL A 16 -16.00 -7.91 8.13
N LEU A 17 -15.13 -8.85 8.51
CA LEU A 17 -13.81 -8.55 9.06
C LEU A 17 -12.77 -8.94 8.01
N ALA A 18 -12.05 -7.96 7.46
CA ALA A 18 -10.99 -8.21 6.50
C ALA A 18 -9.65 -7.70 7.05
N HIS A 19 -8.64 -8.56 6.98
CA HIS A 19 -7.30 -8.28 7.49
C HIS A 19 -6.30 -8.19 6.35
N SER A 20 -5.41 -7.19 6.37
CA SER A 20 -4.32 -7.03 5.39
C SER A 20 -4.84 -7.08 3.94
N LEU A 21 -4.25 -7.91 3.07
CA LEU A 21 -4.68 -8.11 1.68
C LEU A 21 -6.17 -8.52 1.54
N GLY A 22 -6.78 -9.12 2.57
CA GLY A 22 -8.20 -9.46 2.56
C GLY A 22 -9.11 -8.24 2.29
N ASN A 23 -8.66 -7.03 2.62
CA ASN A 23 -9.37 -5.79 2.31
C ASN A 23 -9.45 -5.54 0.80
N ASN A 24 -8.37 -5.83 0.06
CA ASN A 24 -8.35 -5.73 -1.40
C ASN A 24 -9.24 -6.79 -2.05
N VAL A 25 -9.28 -8.01 -1.49
CA VAL A 25 -10.23 -9.05 -1.94
C VAL A 25 -11.67 -8.60 -1.74
N PHE A 26 -11.98 -7.99 -0.59
CA PHE A 26 -13.32 -7.47 -0.32
C PHE A 26 -13.68 -6.29 -1.22
N ARG A 27 -12.74 -5.36 -1.48
CA ARG A 27 -12.90 -4.28 -2.47
C ARG A 27 -13.21 -4.84 -3.85
N TYR A 28 -12.45 -5.84 -4.31
CA TYR A 28 -12.67 -6.49 -5.61
C TYR A 28 -14.06 -7.13 -5.67
N PHE A 29 -14.49 -7.81 -4.60
CA PHE A 29 -15.84 -8.37 -4.51
C PHE A 29 -16.92 -7.30 -4.68
N LEU A 30 -16.77 -6.12 -4.05
CA LEU A 30 -17.74 -5.03 -4.16
C LEU A 30 -17.80 -4.44 -5.57
N GLU A 31 -16.65 -4.21 -6.22
CA GLU A 31 -16.62 -3.72 -7.60
C GLU A 31 -17.14 -4.76 -8.60
N TRP A 32 -16.82 -6.05 -8.40
CA TRP A 32 -17.42 -7.12 -9.18
C TRP A 32 -18.94 -7.17 -9.01
N LEU A 33 -19.43 -7.13 -7.77
CA LEU A 33 -20.85 -7.19 -7.47
C LEU A 33 -21.63 -6.02 -8.09
N LYS A 34 -21.00 -4.84 -8.16
CA LYS A 34 -21.53 -3.64 -8.81
C LYS A 34 -21.71 -3.81 -10.32
N LEU A 35 -20.95 -4.70 -10.97
CA LEU A 35 -21.11 -5.04 -12.39
C LEU A 35 -22.21 -6.08 -12.61
N GLU A 36 -22.39 -7.00 -11.65
CA GLU A 36 -23.39 -8.07 -11.75
C GLU A 36 -24.82 -7.62 -11.42
N ILE A 37 -24.97 -6.63 -10.54
CA ILE A 37 -26.28 -6.21 -10.02
C ILE A 37 -26.62 -4.80 -10.52
N PRO A 38 -27.87 -4.55 -10.97
CA PRO A 38 -28.33 -3.20 -11.31
C PRO A 38 -28.12 -2.21 -10.16
N PRO A 39 -27.78 -0.94 -10.43
CA PRO A 39 -27.26 -0.02 -9.40
C PRO A 39 -28.22 0.21 -8.22
N LYS A 40 -29.53 0.27 -8.49
CA LYS A 40 -30.56 0.41 -7.44
C LYS A 40 -30.65 -0.84 -6.56
N GLN A 41 -30.41 -2.02 -7.14
CA GLN A 41 -30.43 -3.29 -6.42
C GLN A 41 -29.11 -3.54 -5.69
N TYR A 42 -27.99 -3.01 -6.18
CA TYR A 42 -26.68 -3.14 -5.54
C TYR A 42 -26.68 -2.53 -4.12
N ILE A 43 -27.14 -1.30 -3.98
CA ILE A 43 -27.23 -0.64 -2.66
C ILE A 43 -28.18 -1.39 -1.74
N LYS A 44 -29.35 -1.80 -2.27
CA LYS A 44 -30.32 -2.60 -1.51
C LYS A 44 -29.71 -3.94 -1.04
N TRP A 45 -28.96 -4.61 -1.91
CA TRP A 45 -28.29 -5.86 -1.57
C TRP A 45 -27.28 -5.63 -0.44
N LEU A 46 -26.43 -4.60 -0.52
CA LEU A 46 -25.49 -4.29 0.55
C LEU A 46 -26.21 -4.01 1.88
N ASP A 47 -27.27 -3.22 1.84
CA ASP A 47 -28.05 -2.84 3.01
C ASP A 47 -28.74 -4.02 3.71
N GLU A 48 -29.09 -5.07 2.94
CA GLU A 48 -29.72 -6.31 3.41
C GLU A 48 -28.70 -7.36 3.88
N HIS A 49 -27.50 -7.39 3.30
CA HIS A 49 -26.55 -8.48 3.49
C HIS A 49 -25.34 -8.12 4.35
N ILE A 50 -24.97 -6.83 4.44
CA ILE A 50 -23.77 -6.37 5.14
C ILE A 50 -24.15 -5.30 6.16
N HIS A 51 -23.94 -5.60 7.44
CA HIS A 51 -24.22 -4.67 8.53
C HIS A 51 -23.07 -3.70 8.77
N ALA A 52 -21.86 -4.24 8.82
CA ALA A 52 -20.64 -3.48 9.06
C ALA A 52 -19.45 -4.13 8.37
N TYR A 53 -18.48 -3.29 8.01
CA TYR A 53 -17.20 -3.69 7.46
C TYR A 53 -16.08 -3.16 8.37
N PHE A 54 -15.22 -4.08 8.81
CA PHE A 54 -14.04 -3.81 9.63
C PHE A 54 -12.80 -4.08 8.79
N ALA A 55 -12.11 -3.00 8.42
CA ALA A 55 -10.85 -3.01 7.72
C ALA A 55 -9.69 -2.99 8.72
N VAL A 56 -9.05 -4.13 8.94
CA VAL A 56 -7.96 -4.28 9.91
C VAL A 56 -6.61 -4.32 9.19
N GLY A 57 -5.69 -3.40 9.53
CA GLY A 57 -4.34 -3.34 8.97
C GLY A 57 -4.33 -3.28 7.44
N SER A 58 -5.22 -2.49 6.85
CA SER A 58 -5.45 -2.49 5.41
C SER A 58 -4.39 -1.68 4.65
N PRO A 59 -3.63 -2.28 3.72
CA PRO A 59 -2.66 -1.57 2.89
C PRO A 59 -3.37 -0.86 1.73
N PHE A 60 -4.18 0.17 2.02
CA PHE A 60 -5.04 0.80 1.01
C PHE A 60 -4.30 1.46 -0.14
N LEU A 61 -3.05 1.88 0.05
CA LEU A 61 -2.17 2.40 -1.01
C LEU A 61 -1.05 1.42 -1.40
N GLY A 62 -1.06 0.20 -0.85
CA GLY A 62 0.00 -0.79 -0.98
C GLY A 62 0.96 -0.83 0.21
N ALA A 63 2.00 -1.66 0.12
CA ALA A 63 3.01 -1.83 1.16
C ALA A 63 4.41 -1.85 0.54
N THR A 64 5.34 -1.11 1.14
CA THR A 64 6.75 -1.04 0.75
C THR A 64 7.42 -2.40 0.79
N GLN A 65 7.07 -3.26 1.75
CA GLN A 65 7.64 -4.60 1.85
C GLN A 65 7.43 -5.46 0.59
N SER A 66 6.39 -5.19 -0.22
CA SER A 66 6.19 -5.84 -1.52
C SER A 66 7.36 -5.58 -2.49
N VAL A 67 7.97 -4.40 -2.43
CA VAL A 67 9.15 -4.04 -3.23
C VAL A 67 10.35 -4.88 -2.81
N LYS A 68 10.62 -4.94 -1.51
CA LYS A 68 11.68 -5.78 -0.92
C LYS A 68 11.49 -7.25 -1.30
N ALA A 69 10.29 -7.78 -1.12
CA ALA A 69 9.98 -9.16 -1.45
C ALA A 69 10.15 -9.48 -2.95
N THR A 70 9.86 -8.52 -3.83
CA THR A 70 10.04 -8.69 -5.28
C THR A 70 11.51 -8.68 -5.74
N LEU A 71 12.37 -7.87 -5.11
CA LEU A 71 13.76 -7.66 -5.56
C LEU A 71 14.81 -8.46 -4.78
N SER A 72 14.67 -8.59 -3.46
CA SER A 72 15.61 -9.35 -2.63
C SER A 72 14.97 -10.58 -2.01
N GLY A 73 13.65 -10.62 -1.88
CA GLY A 73 12.94 -11.64 -1.12
C GLY A 73 12.73 -11.24 0.33
N GLU A 74 11.70 -11.82 0.94
CA GLU A 74 11.34 -11.64 2.34
C GLU A 74 10.99 -13.01 2.93
N THR A 75 11.72 -13.43 3.95
CA THR A 75 11.59 -14.79 4.50
C THR A 75 10.46 -14.89 5.51
N SER A 76 10.07 -13.79 6.16
CA SER A 76 9.07 -13.76 7.22
C SER A 76 9.29 -14.83 8.30
N GLY A 77 10.57 -15.12 8.62
CA GLY A 77 10.96 -16.12 9.60
C GLY A 77 10.99 -17.58 9.11
N LEU A 78 10.68 -17.84 7.83
CA LEU A 78 10.82 -19.17 7.24
C LEU A 78 12.31 -19.53 7.07
N PRO A 79 12.70 -20.80 7.30
CA PRO A 79 14.08 -21.26 7.16
C PRO A 79 14.46 -21.49 5.69
N VAL A 80 14.30 -20.47 4.85
CA VAL A 80 14.64 -20.47 3.41
C VAL A 80 15.56 -19.29 3.10
N SER A 81 16.34 -19.40 2.02
CA SER A 81 17.18 -18.27 1.56
C SER A 81 16.31 -17.14 1.01
N GLU A 82 16.82 -15.90 1.08
CA GLU A 82 16.16 -14.72 0.51
C GLU A 82 15.89 -14.89 -0.99
N GLY A 83 16.84 -15.40 -1.77
CA GLY A 83 16.64 -15.74 -3.17
C GLY A 83 15.51 -16.76 -3.40
N THR A 84 15.39 -17.80 -2.55
CA THR A 84 14.24 -18.74 -2.63
C THR A 84 12.92 -18.06 -2.27
N ALA A 85 12.92 -17.20 -1.25
CA ALA A 85 11.74 -16.44 -0.86
C ALA A 85 11.31 -15.48 -1.99
N ARG A 86 12.26 -14.88 -2.70
CA ARG A 86 12.03 -14.03 -3.87
C ARG A 86 11.36 -14.81 -5.01
N LEU A 87 11.88 -15.99 -5.35
CA LEU A 87 11.28 -16.88 -6.35
C LEU A 87 9.82 -17.22 -5.99
N MET A 88 9.60 -17.59 -4.74
CA MET A 88 8.27 -17.90 -4.22
C MET A 88 7.34 -16.68 -4.31
N PHE A 89 7.76 -15.53 -3.80
CA PHE A 89 6.95 -14.30 -3.82
C PHE A 89 6.59 -13.92 -5.26
N ASN A 90 7.57 -13.86 -6.17
CA ASN A 90 7.31 -13.48 -7.56
C ASN A 90 6.41 -14.50 -8.29
N SER A 91 6.30 -15.74 -7.82
CA SER A 91 5.37 -16.74 -8.39
C SER A 91 3.90 -16.51 -8.02
N PHE A 92 3.61 -15.77 -6.94
CA PHE A 92 2.23 -15.56 -6.50
C PHE A 92 1.53 -14.51 -7.35
N GLY A 93 0.31 -14.86 -7.78
CA GLY A 93 -0.55 -13.94 -8.52
C GLY A 93 -0.87 -12.66 -7.76
N SER A 94 -0.85 -12.68 -6.42
CA SER A 94 -1.18 -11.57 -5.52
C SER A 94 -0.03 -10.61 -5.22
N SER A 95 1.20 -10.91 -5.63
CA SER A 95 2.39 -10.16 -5.18
C SER A 95 2.40 -8.71 -5.63
N LEU A 96 1.93 -8.45 -6.84
CA LEU A 96 1.82 -7.10 -7.36
C LEU A 96 0.59 -6.34 -6.82
N TRP A 97 -0.38 -7.04 -6.21
CA TRP A 97 -1.60 -6.44 -5.68
C TRP A 97 -1.34 -5.50 -4.50
N MET A 98 -0.21 -5.67 -3.81
CA MET A 98 0.21 -4.81 -2.69
C MET A 98 1.36 -3.89 -3.09
N MET A 99 1.64 -3.72 -4.38
CA MET A 99 2.63 -2.74 -4.80
C MET A 99 2.19 -1.34 -4.40
N PRO A 100 3.11 -0.51 -3.88
CA PRO A 100 2.82 0.89 -3.62
C PRO A 100 2.35 1.59 -4.89
N PHE A 101 1.32 2.42 -4.76
CA PHE A 101 0.82 3.26 -5.85
C PHE A 101 0.51 4.68 -5.37
N SER A 102 0.40 5.60 -6.33
CA SER A 102 0.14 7.01 -6.02
C SER A 102 -1.29 7.24 -5.57
N LYS A 103 -1.46 8.10 -4.56
CA LYS A 103 -2.80 8.52 -4.12
C LYS A 103 -3.55 9.40 -5.13
N TYR A 104 -2.85 9.91 -6.15
CA TYR A 104 -3.39 10.80 -7.18
C TYR A 104 -3.67 10.09 -8.51
N CYS A 105 -3.40 8.79 -8.62
CA CYS A 105 -3.63 8.03 -9.85
C CYS A 105 -4.93 7.23 -9.79
N ARG A 106 -5.88 7.54 -10.69
CA ARG A 106 -7.15 6.83 -10.80
C ARG A 106 -7.21 6.06 -12.12
N ALA A 107 -8.05 5.03 -12.16
CA ALA A 107 -8.37 4.31 -13.39
C ALA A 107 -9.83 4.57 -13.78
N ASP A 108 -10.07 4.74 -15.08
CA ASP A 108 -11.43 4.88 -15.62
C ASP A 108 -12.32 3.70 -15.20
N ASN A 109 -13.42 4.00 -14.54
CA ASN A 109 -14.37 2.98 -14.12
C ASN A 109 -15.35 2.69 -15.27
N LYS A 110 -15.41 1.43 -15.75
CA LYS A 110 -16.26 1.02 -16.91
C LYS A 110 -17.73 1.44 -16.76
N TYR A 111 -18.19 1.56 -15.53
CA TYR A 111 -19.55 1.97 -15.18
C TYR A 111 -19.92 3.37 -15.72
N TRP A 112 -18.96 4.31 -15.80
CA TRP A 112 -19.20 5.65 -16.35
C TRP A 112 -19.43 5.65 -17.87
N LYS A 113 -18.87 4.68 -18.60
CA LYS A 113 -19.02 4.57 -20.06
C LYS A 113 -20.44 4.19 -20.49
N HIS A 114 -21.27 3.63 -19.61
CA HIS A 114 -22.69 3.37 -19.91
C HIS A 114 -23.56 4.64 -19.92
N PHE A 115 -23.11 5.74 -19.31
CA PHE A 115 -23.82 7.02 -19.28
C PHE A 115 -23.26 8.04 -20.28
N SER A 116 -21.96 8.01 -20.56
CA SER A 116 -21.33 8.83 -21.59
C SER A 116 -21.18 8.01 -22.88
N GLY A 117 -22.09 8.19 -23.85
CA GLY A 117 -22.18 7.44 -25.12
C GLY A 117 -21.01 7.64 -26.09
N GLY A 118 -19.78 7.39 -25.64
CA GLY A 118 -18.55 7.46 -26.43
C GLY A 118 -17.90 6.09 -26.55
N THR A 119 -17.91 5.53 -27.76
CA THR A 119 -17.13 4.35 -28.15
C THR A 119 -15.64 4.69 -28.19
N ARG A 120 -14.91 4.43 -27.09
CA ARG A 120 -13.44 4.38 -27.07
C ARG A 120 -12.94 3.04 -26.54
N LYS A 121 -12.13 2.37 -27.36
CA LYS A 121 -11.55 1.03 -27.16
C LYS A 121 -10.80 0.88 -25.81
N ASP A 122 -11.32 0.01 -24.96
CA ASP A 122 -10.70 -1.16 -24.30
C ASP A 122 -9.41 -1.12 -23.46
N HIS A 123 -8.97 0.00 -22.88
CA HIS A 123 -8.00 -0.07 -21.77
C HIS A 123 -8.42 0.88 -20.64
N HIS A 124 -8.24 0.47 -19.38
CA HIS A 124 -8.33 1.37 -18.23
C HIS A 124 -7.23 2.42 -18.41
N ILE A 125 -7.60 3.66 -18.73
CA ILE A 125 -6.62 4.75 -18.79
C ILE A 125 -6.25 5.03 -17.34
N HIS A 126 -5.04 4.61 -16.95
CA HIS A 126 -4.44 5.01 -15.69
C HIS A 126 -4.04 6.47 -15.82
N GLN A 127 -4.79 7.35 -15.18
CA GLN A 127 -4.61 8.79 -15.25
C GLN A 127 -4.30 9.33 -13.86
N CYS A 128 -3.19 10.05 -13.75
CA CYS A 128 -2.80 10.73 -12.54
C CYS A 128 -3.11 12.23 -12.64
N ASP A 129 -3.52 12.83 -11.53
CA ASP A 129 -3.84 14.25 -11.49
C ASP A 129 -2.61 15.12 -11.82
N GLU A 130 -2.83 16.26 -12.47
CA GLU A 130 -1.73 17.19 -12.83
C GLU A 130 -0.92 17.63 -11.60
N GLN A 131 -1.55 17.67 -10.43
CA GLN A 131 -0.92 18.02 -9.16
C GLN A 131 0.24 17.09 -8.82
N GLU A 132 0.15 15.80 -9.15
CA GLU A 132 1.23 14.85 -8.91
C GLU A 132 2.49 15.21 -9.70
N PHE A 133 2.34 15.58 -10.98
CA PHE A 133 3.47 15.98 -11.82
C PHE A 133 4.07 17.33 -11.40
N ARG A 134 3.24 18.27 -10.93
CA ARG A 134 3.68 19.59 -10.49
C ARG A 134 4.43 19.53 -9.16
N SER A 135 3.97 18.69 -8.23
CA SER A 135 4.56 18.54 -6.89
C SER A 135 5.66 17.47 -6.84
N ASN A 136 5.77 16.63 -7.87
CA ASN A 136 6.62 15.43 -7.89
C ASN A 136 6.43 14.56 -6.63
N TYR A 137 5.17 14.44 -6.18
CA TYR A 137 4.80 13.79 -4.94
C TYR A 137 3.67 12.79 -5.19
N SER A 138 3.95 11.51 -4.94
CA SER A 138 3.00 10.41 -5.15
C SER A 138 2.16 10.08 -3.89
N GLY A 139 2.28 10.87 -2.81
CA GLY A 139 1.63 10.55 -1.53
C GLY A 139 2.47 9.71 -0.58
N TRP A 140 3.74 9.45 -0.90
CA TRP A 140 4.68 8.65 -0.11
C TRP A 140 5.83 9.51 0.43
N PRO A 141 6.39 9.22 1.62
CA PRO A 141 7.39 10.07 2.25
C PRO A 141 8.68 10.26 1.46
N THR A 142 9.04 9.30 0.63
CA THR A 142 10.27 9.30 -0.16
C THR A 142 10.10 8.45 -1.42
N ASN A 143 11.13 8.43 -2.26
CA ASN A 143 11.23 7.44 -3.33
C ASN A 143 11.37 6.04 -2.72
N LEU A 144 10.59 5.10 -3.25
CA LEU A 144 10.45 3.77 -2.65
C LEU A 144 11.59 2.84 -3.07
N ILE A 145 12.11 3.05 -4.29
CA ILE A 145 13.24 2.30 -4.84
C ILE A 145 14.30 3.28 -5.28
N ASN A 146 15.49 3.16 -4.71
CA ASN A 146 16.71 3.77 -5.20
C ASN A 146 17.62 2.63 -5.65
N ILE A 147 18.00 2.57 -6.92
CA ILE A 147 18.74 1.43 -7.48
C ILE A 147 19.97 1.91 -8.24
N GLU A 148 21.12 1.33 -7.92
CA GLU A 148 22.35 1.54 -8.66
C GLU A 148 22.38 0.61 -9.88
N ILE A 149 22.48 1.20 -11.07
CA ILE A 149 22.59 0.45 -12.32
C ILE A 149 24.03 0.57 -12.86
N PRO A 150 24.69 -0.57 -13.19
CA PRO A 150 25.99 -0.56 -13.85
C PRO A 150 25.93 0.17 -15.19
N SER A 151 26.92 1.01 -15.45
CA SER A 151 26.98 1.86 -16.66
C SER A 151 27.33 1.08 -17.93
N ILE A 152 27.88 -0.13 -17.80
CA ILE A 152 28.26 -0.98 -18.92
C ILE A 152 27.15 -2.00 -19.13
N ARG A 153 26.39 -1.85 -20.23
CA ARG A 153 25.49 -2.88 -20.74
C ARG A 153 26.32 -4.06 -21.22
N GLY A 154 26.16 -5.22 -20.59
CA GLY A 154 26.62 -6.49 -21.16
C GLY A 154 28.08 -6.84 -20.87
N LEU A 155 28.41 -7.07 -19.61
CA LEU A 155 29.05 -8.34 -19.31
C LEU A 155 28.08 -9.12 -18.45
N GLU A 156 27.72 -10.33 -18.87
CA GLU A 156 27.17 -11.32 -17.96
C GLU A 156 28.01 -11.29 -16.67
N ALA A 157 27.38 -11.42 -15.50
CA ALA A 157 28.12 -11.45 -14.22
C ALA A 157 29.24 -12.51 -14.20
N TYR A 158 29.22 -13.46 -15.15
CA TYR A 158 30.29 -14.40 -15.46
C TYR A 158 30.41 -14.61 -16.98
N PRO A 159 31.25 -13.86 -17.72
CA PRO A 159 31.54 -14.24 -19.09
C PRO A 159 32.20 -15.62 -19.09
N SER A 160 31.79 -16.50 -20.00
CA SER A 160 32.55 -17.72 -20.23
C SER A 160 34.00 -17.35 -20.61
N VAL A 161 34.99 -18.16 -20.21
CA VAL A 161 36.43 -17.89 -20.43
C VAL A 161 36.74 -17.58 -21.93
N SER A 162 35.87 -18.04 -22.83
CA SER A 162 35.93 -17.81 -24.27
C SER A 162 35.57 -16.39 -24.73
N GLU A 163 34.72 -15.64 -23.99
CA GLU A 163 34.30 -14.28 -24.37
C GLU A 163 35.31 -13.21 -23.96
N VAL A 164 36.11 -13.48 -22.92
CA VAL A 164 37.17 -12.57 -22.44
C VAL A 164 38.34 -12.49 -23.43
N ALA A 165 38.49 -13.48 -24.31
CA ALA A 165 39.61 -13.54 -25.27
C ALA A 165 39.42 -12.71 -26.54
N HIS A 166 38.21 -12.17 -26.82
CA HIS A 166 37.92 -11.47 -28.08
C HIS A 166 37.68 -9.96 -27.98
N ASN A 167 37.63 -9.38 -26.78
CA ASN A 167 37.53 -7.93 -26.63
C ASN A 167 38.92 -7.31 -26.40
N ASN A 168 39.47 -6.74 -27.47
CA ASN A 168 40.67 -5.91 -27.43
C ASN A 168 40.58 -4.86 -26.30
N PHE A 169 41.57 -4.87 -25.40
CA PHE A 169 41.74 -3.95 -24.27
C PHE A 169 42.11 -2.53 -24.73
N SER A 170 41.19 -1.82 -25.39
CA SER A 170 41.40 -0.41 -25.72
C SER A 170 40.09 0.40 -25.71
N SER A 171 39.37 0.36 -24.60
CA SER A 171 38.46 1.43 -24.07
C SER A 171 37.45 0.84 -23.08
N ILE A 172 37.89 0.38 -21.91
CA ILE A 172 36.97 0.24 -20.77
C ILE A 172 36.93 1.63 -20.12
N GLU A 173 36.08 2.50 -20.64
CA GLU A 173 35.62 3.62 -19.83
C GLU A 173 34.86 3.00 -18.66
N CYS A 174 35.45 3.00 -17.47
CA CYS A 174 34.75 2.71 -16.23
C CYS A 174 33.68 3.79 -16.06
N GLY A 175 32.49 3.55 -16.61
CA GLY A 175 31.34 4.38 -16.30
C GLY A 175 31.08 4.29 -14.80
N LEU A 176 30.77 5.43 -14.19
CA LEU A 176 30.29 5.46 -12.80
C LEU A 176 28.88 4.85 -12.75
N PRO A 177 28.55 4.03 -11.74
CA PRO A 177 27.20 3.51 -11.58
C PRO A 177 26.21 4.67 -11.48
N THR A 178 25.10 4.56 -12.22
CA THR A 178 24.04 5.58 -12.21
C THR A 178 22.99 5.16 -11.21
N GLN A 179 22.71 6.02 -10.23
CA GLN A 179 21.60 5.81 -9.30
C GLN A 179 20.29 6.29 -9.95
N LEU A 180 19.31 5.40 -10.07
CA LEU A 180 17.94 5.73 -10.44
C LEU A 180 17.04 5.69 -9.21
N SER A 181 16.03 6.55 -9.17
CA SER A 181 15.05 6.61 -8.08
C SER A 181 13.64 6.53 -8.66
N PHE A 182 12.77 5.74 -8.04
CA PHE A 182 11.41 5.50 -8.51
C PHE A 182 10.39 5.77 -7.40
N SER A 183 9.36 6.53 -7.79
CA SER A 183 8.18 6.84 -6.99
C SER A 183 7.17 5.69 -6.98
N ALA A 184 6.14 5.78 -6.12
CA ALA A 184 5.04 4.81 -6.10
C ALA A 184 4.30 4.73 -7.43
N ARG A 185 4.13 5.85 -8.14
CA ARG A 185 3.54 5.87 -9.48
C ARG A 185 4.32 5.01 -10.45
N GLU A 186 5.63 5.24 -10.55
CA GLU A 186 6.51 4.55 -11.51
C GLU A 186 6.66 3.05 -11.20
N ILE A 187 6.42 2.65 -9.96
CA ILE A 187 6.30 1.23 -9.59
C ILE A 187 4.97 0.68 -10.07
N SER A 188 3.86 1.36 -9.78
CA SER A 188 2.51 0.91 -10.08
C SER A 188 2.13 0.91 -11.57
N ASP A 189 2.76 1.77 -12.36
CA ASP A 189 2.55 1.87 -13.82
C ASP A 189 3.52 1.00 -14.64
N GLY A 190 4.49 0.37 -13.97
CA GLY A 190 5.45 -0.54 -14.57
C GLY A 190 6.73 0.11 -15.11
N THR A 191 6.87 1.43 -15.03
CA THR A 191 8.07 2.17 -15.46
C THR A 191 9.33 1.63 -14.81
N PHE A 192 9.27 1.29 -13.52
CA PHE A 192 10.35 0.66 -12.78
C PHE A 192 10.79 -0.68 -13.41
N PHE A 193 9.86 -1.62 -13.59
CA PHE A 193 10.18 -2.95 -14.14
C PHE A 193 10.78 -2.83 -15.54
N LYS A 194 10.26 -1.91 -16.36
CA LYS A 194 10.80 -1.63 -17.68
C LYS A 194 12.22 -1.07 -17.61
N ALA A 195 12.51 -0.18 -16.67
CA ALA A 195 13.84 0.44 -16.54
C ALA A 195 14.94 -0.56 -16.17
N ILE A 196 14.59 -1.63 -15.45
CA ILE A 196 15.53 -2.67 -15.01
C ILE A 196 15.42 -3.98 -15.81
N GLU A 197 14.71 -3.99 -16.95
CA GLU A 197 14.41 -5.22 -17.69
C GLU A 197 15.64 -5.94 -18.27
N ASP A 198 16.72 -5.19 -18.51
CA ASP A 198 17.99 -5.72 -19.02
C ASP A 198 18.89 -6.25 -17.88
N TYR A 199 18.60 -5.89 -16.63
CA TYR A 199 19.41 -6.24 -15.46
C TYR A 199 18.74 -7.29 -14.57
N ASP A 200 17.43 -7.47 -14.71
CA ASP A 200 16.66 -8.43 -13.94
C ASP A 200 15.78 -9.31 -14.84
N PRO A 201 16.00 -10.63 -14.85
CA PRO A 201 15.28 -11.52 -15.75
C PRO A 201 13.78 -11.62 -15.43
N GLU A 202 13.34 -11.31 -14.21
CA GLU A 202 11.92 -11.38 -13.84
C GLU A 202 11.13 -10.15 -14.26
N SER A 203 11.79 -9.02 -14.49
CA SER A 203 11.12 -7.75 -14.76
C SER A 203 10.15 -7.81 -15.94
N LYS A 204 10.52 -8.52 -17.02
CA LYS A 204 9.61 -8.71 -18.19
C LYS A 204 8.36 -9.51 -17.82
N ARG A 205 8.52 -10.53 -16.98
CA ARG A 205 7.40 -11.37 -16.52
C ARG A 205 6.50 -10.59 -15.56
N LEU A 206 7.08 -9.83 -14.64
CA LEU A 206 6.35 -8.99 -13.70
C LEU A 206 5.61 -7.86 -14.40
N LEU A 207 6.23 -7.19 -15.38
CA LEU A 207 5.58 -6.19 -16.20
C LEU A 207 4.39 -6.79 -16.97
N HIS A 208 4.56 -7.97 -17.59
CA HIS A 208 3.46 -8.66 -18.26
C HIS A 208 2.32 -9.02 -17.29
N LEU A 209 2.64 -9.49 -16.09
CA LEU A 209 1.65 -9.81 -15.06
C LEU A 209 0.90 -8.54 -14.60
N LEU A 210 1.62 -7.44 -14.40
CA LEU A 210 1.05 -6.14 -14.03
C LEU A 210 0.03 -5.68 -15.07
N GLU A 211 0.44 -5.64 -16.35
CA GLU A 211 -0.42 -5.20 -17.44
C GLU A 211 -1.64 -6.11 -17.62
N LYS A 212 -1.44 -7.44 -17.62
CA LYS A 212 -2.49 -8.40 -17.96
C LYS A 212 -3.47 -8.65 -16.82
N SER A 213 -2.97 -8.80 -15.59
CA SER A 213 -3.79 -9.23 -14.45
C SER A 213 -4.30 -8.08 -13.58
N TYR A 214 -3.78 -6.86 -13.76
CA TYR A 214 -4.16 -5.72 -12.93
C TYR A 214 -4.65 -4.54 -13.77
N HIS A 215 -3.81 -3.99 -14.66
CA HIS A 215 -4.23 -2.84 -15.48
C HIS A 215 -5.32 -3.22 -16.50
N GLY A 216 -5.23 -4.42 -17.06
CA GLY A 216 -6.19 -4.99 -18.01
C GLY A 216 -7.35 -5.74 -17.38
N ASP A 217 -7.43 -5.82 -16.04
CA ASP A 217 -8.51 -6.53 -15.36
C ASP A 217 -9.87 -5.87 -15.68
N PRO A 218 -10.90 -6.65 -16.06
CA PRO A 218 -12.14 -6.05 -16.52
C PRO A 218 -13.02 -5.48 -15.40
N VAL A 219 -12.73 -5.79 -14.13
CA VAL A 219 -13.50 -5.40 -12.96
C VAL A 219 -12.88 -4.17 -12.30
N LEU A 220 -11.60 -4.25 -11.94
CA LEU A 220 -10.94 -3.24 -11.13
C LEU A 220 -9.43 -3.28 -11.34
N ASN A 221 -8.82 -2.12 -11.62
CA ASN A 221 -7.39 -1.92 -11.37
C ASN A 221 -7.19 -1.62 -9.88
N PRO A 222 -6.62 -2.53 -9.07
CA PRO A 222 -6.53 -2.34 -7.63
C PRO A 222 -5.42 -1.38 -7.21
N LEU A 223 -4.51 -1.01 -8.12
CA LEU A 223 -3.44 -0.03 -7.89
C LEU A 223 -3.95 1.40 -8.07
N THR A 224 -5.13 1.66 -7.51
CA THR A 224 -5.80 2.95 -7.54
C THR A 224 -6.46 3.21 -6.19
N PRO A 225 -6.56 4.47 -5.73
CA PRO A 225 -7.15 4.78 -4.44
C PRO A 225 -8.59 4.30 -4.32
N TRP A 226 -8.99 3.88 -3.12
CA TRP A 226 -10.33 3.39 -2.86
C TRP A 226 -11.21 4.47 -2.24
N ASP A 227 -12.29 4.83 -2.95
CA ASP A 227 -13.35 5.67 -2.40
C ASP A 227 -14.17 4.90 -1.35
N ARG A 228 -14.79 5.62 -0.40
CA ARG A 228 -15.60 5.01 0.66
C ARG A 228 -16.68 4.09 0.07
N PRO A 229 -16.68 2.78 0.37
CA PRO A 229 -17.72 1.89 -0.15
C PRO A 229 -19.09 2.28 0.43
N PRO A 230 -20.20 2.04 -0.30
CA PRO A 230 -21.54 2.45 0.12
C PRO A 230 -22.15 1.51 1.18
N ILE A 231 -21.34 1.12 2.17
CA ILE A 231 -21.74 0.30 3.33
C ILE A 231 -22.18 1.23 4.47
N LYS A 232 -23.19 0.78 5.23
CA LYS A 232 -23.76 1.52 6.37
C LYS A 232 -22.72 1.86 7.42
N ASN A 233 -22.03 0.87 7.97
CA ASN A 233 -21.04 1.07 9.03
C ASN A 233 -19.67 0.59 8.56
N ILE A 234 -18.66 1.46 8.62
CA ILE A 234 -17.27 1.14 8.27
C ILE A 234 -16.38 1.48 9.46
N PHE A 235 -15.52 0.54 9.82
CA PHE A 235 -14.53 0.67 10.86
C PHE A 235 -13.16 0.36 10.27
N CYS A 236 -12.25 1.33 10.30
CA CYS A 236 -10.84 1.12 10.02
C CYS A 236 -10.07 0.96 11.31
N ILE A 237 -9.21 -0.04 11.39
CA ILE A 237 -8.45 -0.33 12.61
C ILE A 237 -7.01 -0.63 12.19
N TYR A 238 -6.05 0.12 12.72
CA TYR A 238 -4.63 -0.12 12.42
C TYR A 238 -3.71 0.37 13.55
N GLY A 239 -2.50 -0.21 13.58
CA GLY A 239 -1.44 0.20 14.49
C GLY A 239 -0.65 1.40 13.96
N ILE A 240 -0.10 2.20 14.87
CA ILE A 240 0.78 3.33 14.56
C ILE A 240 2.01 3.35 15.48
N ASP A 241 2.93 4.28 15.25
CA ASP A 241 4.13 4.53 16.07
C ASP A 241 5.12 3.33 16.11
N SER A 242 5.15 2.50 15.05
CA SER A 242 6.19 1.48 14.85
C SER A 242 7.22 1.93 13.84
N LYS A 243 8.50 1.67 14.10
CA LYS A 243 9.58 1.87 13.11
C LYS A 243 9.25 1.09 11.84
N THR A 244 8.87 1.78 10.78
CA THR A 244 8.30 1.15 9.57
C THR A 244 9.15 1.46 8.35
N GLU A 245 9.42 0.46 7.51
CA GLU A 245 10.20 0.62 6.27
C GLU A 245 9.40 1.40 5.22
N VAL A 246 9.95 2.49 4.68
CA VAL A 246 9.27 3.36 3.70
C VAL A 246 10.03 3.53 2.39
N GLY A 247 11.26 3.02 2.28
CA GLY A 247 12.04 3.07 1.05
C GLY A 247 13.31 2.23 1.14
N TYR A 248 13.87 1.88 -0.01
CA TYR A 248 15.01 0.96 -0.11
C TYR A 248 16.09 1.49 -1.05
N TYR A 249 17.34 1.17 -0.74
CA TYR A 249 18.48 1.32 -1.64
C TYR A 249 18.95 -0.07 -2.06
N PHE A 250 19.01 -0.30 -3.37
CA PHE A 250 19.45 -1.54 -4.00
C PHE A 250 20.73 -1.31 -4.80
N ALA A 251 21.62 -2.30 -4.75
CA ALA A 251 22.78 -2.37 -5.62
C ALA A 251 22.93 -3.79 -6.18
N PRO A 252 23.66 -3.98 -7.29
CA PRO A 252 23.99 -5.30 -7.79
C PRO A 252 24.84 -6.05 -6.76
N SER A 253 24.46 -7.28 -6.46
CA SER A 253 25.19 -8.10 -5.47
C SER A 253 26.44 -8.79 -6.04
N GLY A 254 26.57 -8.83 -7.38
CA GLY A 254 27.54 -9.64 -8.10
C GLY A 254 27.18 -11.13 -8.21
N LYS A 255 26.03 -11.55 -7.67
CA LYS A 255 25.53 -12.93 -7.77
C LYS A 255 24.54 -13.07 -8.94
N PRO A 256 24.36 -14.28 -9.50
CA PRO A 256 23.29 -14.50 -10.47
C PRO A 256 21.91 -14.39 -9.80
N TYR A 257 20.88 -14.21 -10.62
CA TYR A 257 19.49 -14.35 -10.20
C TYR A 257 19.26 -15.71 -9.52
N PRO A 258 18.48 -15.81 -8.42
CA PRO A 258 17.60 -14.80 -7.82
C PRO A 258 18.26 -13.80 -6.84
N ASP A 259 19.55 -13.92 -6.59
CA ASP A 259 20.27 -13.11 -5.59
C ASP A 259 20.97 -11.90 -6.21
N ASN A 260 20.61 -11.46 -7.42
CA ASN A 260 21.31 -10.42 -8.19
C ASN A 260 21.23 -9.00 -7.59
N TRP A 261 20.30 -8.75 -6.66
CA TRP A 261 20.17 -7.49 -5.94
C TRP A 261 20.46 -7.66 -4.45
N ILE A 262 21.05 -6.63 -3.84
CA ILE A 262 21.23 -6.54 -2.38
C ILE A 262 20.71 -5.19 -1.88
N ILE A 263 20.11 -5.17 -0.69
CA ILE A 263 19.68 -3.94 -0.01
C ILE A 263 20.87 -3.33 0.73
N THR A 264 21.38 -2.22 0.22
CA THR A 264 22.50 -1.47 0.82
C THR A 264 22.03 -0.61 1.99
N ASP A 265 20.84 -0.02 1.90
CA ASP A 265 20.25 0.81 2.95
C ASP A 265 18.71 0.75 2.93
N VAL A 266 18.08 1.11 4.04
CA VAL A 266 16.62 1.15 4.23
C VAL A 266 16.24 2.46 4.88
N ILE A 267 15.22 3.11 4.34
CA ILE A 267 14.64 4.32 4.93
C ILE A 267 13.50 3.88 5.85
N TYR A 268 13.55 4.30 7.10
CA TYR A 268 12.54 4.08 8.11
C TYR A 268 11.81 5.38 8.44
N GLU A 269 10.49 5.29 8.62
CA GLU A 269 9.69 6.34 9.23
C GLU A 269 9.47 6.01 10.71
N ILE A 270 9.73 6.99 11.57
CA ILE A 270 9.48 6.91 13.02
C ILE A 270 9.40 8.33 13.59
N GLU A 271 8.45 8.56 14.50
CA GLU A 271 8.29 9.85 15.21
C GLU A 271 8.22 11.07 14.28
N GLY A 272 7.56 10.93 13.13
CA GLY A 272 7.37 12.00 12.15
C GLY A 272 8.66 12.43 11.43
N SER A 273 9.67 11.56 11.40
CA SER A 273 10.94 11.79 10.70
C SER A 273 11.38 10.56 9.92
N LEU A 274 12.26 10.78 8.93
CA LEU A 274 12.83 9.71 8.10
C LEU A 274 14.30 9.49 8.46
N PHE A 275 14.66 8.23 8.68
CA PHE A 275 16.02 7.83 9.04
C PHE A 275 16.51 6.69 8.16
N SER A 276 17.78 6.72 7.77
CA SER A 276 18.44 5.58 7.15
C SER A 276 18.64 4.43 8.16
N ARG A 277 19.03 3.25 7.68
CA ARG A 277 19.40 2.11 8.55
C ARG A 277 20.56 2.47 9.48
N SER A 278 21.45 3.34 9.01
CA SER A 278 22.59 3.89 9.76
C SER A 278 22.22 4.99 10.76
N GLY A 279 20.97 5.45 10.78
CA GLY A 279 20.47 6.47 11.71
C GLY A 279 20.66 7.92 11.24
N ASN A 280 21.03 8.14 9.99
CA ASN A 280 21.14 9.47 9.41
C ASN A 280 19.76 9.99 9.03
N LEU A 281 19.52 11.29 9.24
CA LEU A 281 18.30 11.95 8.79
C LEU A 281 18.23 11.94 7.26
N VAL A 282 17.07 11.58 6.71
CA VAL A 282 16.80 11.55 5.28
C VAL A 282 15.78 12.64 4.94
N GLU A 283 16.02 13.40 3.88
CA GLU A 283 15.05 14.38 3.40
C GLU A 283 13.84 13.70 2.74
N GLY A 284 12.65 14.23 2.99
CA GLY A 284 11.41 13.72 2.44
C GLY A 284 10.18 14.37 3.06
N ASN A 285 9.03 13.72 2.93
CA ASN A 285 7.73 14.17 3.41
C ASN A 285 7.17 13.18 4.45
N PRO A 286 7.78 13.03 5.63
CA PRO A 286 7.27 12.13 6.66
C PRO A 286 5.83 12.49 7.05
N GLY A 287 5.05 11.46 7.37
CA GLY A 287 3.74 11.63 8.00
C GLY A 287 3.87 12.11 9.45
N PRO A 288 2.74 12.42 10.12
CA PRO A 288 2.75 12.80 11.53
C PRO A 288 3.14 11.66 12.48
N THR A 289 3.03 10.41 12.02
CA THR A 289 3.40 9.19 12.73
C THR A 289 3.87 8.15 11.72
N SER A 290 4.49 7.08 12.21
CA SER A 290 4.84 5.90 11.43
C SER A 290 3.76 4.81 11.50
N GLY A 291 3.90 3.80 10.63
CA GLY A 291 2.94 2.71 10.45
C GLY A 291 3.05 1.60 11.51
N ASP A 292 2.68 0.39 11.11
CA ASP A 292 2.54 -0.79 11.98
C ASP A 292 3.70 -1.80 11.87
N GLU A 293 4.88 -1.35 11.41
CA GLU A 293 6.08 -2.16 11.09
C GLU A 293 6.01 -2.85 9.71
N THR A 294 4.82 -3.22 9.23
CA THR A 294 4.63 -3.93 7.95
C THR A 294 4.13 -3.00 6.85
N VAL A 295 3.16 -2.16 7.19
CA VAL A 295 2.48 -1.24 6.28
C VAL A 295 2.73 0.19 6.75
N PRO A 296 3.22 1.07 5.87
CA PRO A 296 3.43 2.47 6.21
C PRO A 296 2.15 3.24 6.53
N TYR A 297 2.27 4.25 7.38
CA TYR A 297 1.13 5.00 7.93
C TYR A 297 0.24 5.61 6.85
N HIS A 298 0.83 6.23 5.83
CA HIS A 298 0.11 6.85 4.71
C HIS A 298 -0.78 5.88 3.94
N SER A 299 -0.43 4.58 3.92
CA SER A 299 -1.28 3.53 3.33
C SER A 299 -2.38 3.08 4.28
N LEU A 300 -2.05 2.90 5.58
CA LEU A 300 -3.03 2.52 6.61
C LEU A 300 -4.10 3.59 6.83
N SER A 301 -3.68 4.86 6.92
CA SER A 301 -4.53 6.00 7.26
C SER A 301 -5.37 6.51 6.11
N TRP A 302 -5.25 5.92 4.91
CA TRP A 302 -6.01 6.34 3.72
C TRP A 302 -7.52 6.46 3.97
N CYS A 303 -8.09 5.57 4.80
CA CYS A 303 -9.52 5.63 5.08
C CYS A 303 -9.95 6.77 6.02
N LYS A 304 -9.04 7.59 6.55
CA LYS A 304 -9.40 8.90 7.11
C LYS A 304 -10.06 9.79 6.07
N ASN A 305 -9.73 9.64 4.79
CA ASN A 305 -10.42 10.32 3.68
C ASN A 305 -11.89 9.89 3.52
N TRP A 306 -12.34 8.85 4.22
CA TRP A 306 -13.75 8.44 4.25
C TRP A 306 -14.56 9.09 5.39
N LEU A 307 -13.89 9.83 6.27
CA LEU A 307 -14.52 10.69 7.25
C LEU A 307 -14.96 11.98 6.55
N GLY A 308 -16.13 12.50 6.91
CA GLY A 308 -16.60 13.76 6.39
C GLY A 308 -15.94 14.98 7.05
N PRO A 309 -16.47 16.19 6.80
CA PRO A 309 -15.83 17.45 7.19
C PRO A 309 -15.83 17.72 8.69
N LYS A 310 -16.66 17.01 9.47
CA LYS A 310 -16.71 17.13 10.92
C LYS A 310 -16.52 15.77 11.56
N VAL A 311 -15.53 15.68 12.44
CA VAL A 311 -15.12 14.43 13.06
C VAL A 311 -15.09 14.61 14.58
N ASN A 312 -15.63 13.61 15.28
CA ASN A 312 -15.49 13.52 16.73
C ASN A 312 -14.26 12.66 17.04
N ILE A 313 -13.38 13.20 17.86
CA ILE A 313 -12.16 12.52 18.27
C ILE A 313 -12.29 12.14 19.75
N THR A 314 -12.07 10.87 20.04
CA THR A 314 -11.96 10.37 21.41
C THR A 314 -10.62 9.67 21.56
N ARG A 315 -9.90 9.93 22.65
CA ARG A 315 -8.68 9.20 23.00
C ARG A 315 -8.84 8.56 24.37
N ALA A 316 -8.59 7.27 24.43
CA ALA A 316 -8.67 6.49 25.66
C ALA A 316 -7.39 5.65 25.84
N PRO A 317 -6.96 5.36 27.08
CA PRO A 317 -5.93 4.37 27.32
C PRO A 317 -6.30 3.00 26.75
N GLN A 318 -5.31 2.24 26.30
CA GLN A 318 -5.49 0.84 25.88
C GLN A 318 -5.72 -0.10 27.05
N SER A 319 -5.19 0.23 28.24
CA SER A 319 -5.45 -0.52 29.47
C SER A 319 -6.87 -0.26 29.98
N GLU A 320 -7.37 -1.15 30.83
CA GLU A 320 -8.63 -0.94 31.53
C GLU A 320 -8.64 0.44 32.21
N HIS A 321 -9.69 1.21 31.95
CA HIS A 321 -9.86 2.56 32.44
C HIS A 321 -11.31 2.80 32.85
N ASP A 322 -11.53 3.67 33.83
CA ASP A 322 -12.86 4.04 34.32
C ASP A 322 -13.51 5.18 33.51
N GLY A 323 -12.78 5.73 32.54
CA GLY A 323 -13.22 6.79 31.65
C GLY A 323 -12.82 8.20 32.10
N SER A 324 -12.24 8.35 33.29
CA SER A 324 -11.81 9.65 33.83
C SER A 324 -10.64 10.29 33.07
N ASP A 325 -9.88 9.48 32.35
CA ASP A 325 -8.72 9.84 31.53
C ASP A 325 -9.01 9.86 30.02
N MET A 326 -10.28 9.72 29.63
CA MET A 326 -10.70 9.93 28.25
C MET A 326 -10.63 11.40 27.86
N GLN A 327 -9.99 11.68 26.73
CA GLN A 327 -9.96 12.99 26.11
C GLN A 327 -10.95 12.99 24.93
N VAL A 328 -11.82 14.00 24.85
CA VAL A 328 -12.86 14.09 23.83
C VAL A 328 -12.84 15.48 23.20
N GLU A 329 -12.75 15.54 21.89
CA GLU A 329 -12.91 16.74 21.07
C GLU A 329 -14.01 16.50 20.04
N LEU A 330 -15.05 17.33 20.05
CA LEU A 330 -16.20 17.17 19.16
C LEU A 330 -16.16 18.19 18.03
N ASN A 331 -16.69 17.81 16.87
CA ASN A 331 -16.81 18.67 15.68
C ASN A 331 -15.47 19.26 15.22
N VAL A 332 -14.41 18.46 15.23
CA VAL A 332 -13.12 18.85 14.67
C VAL A 332 -13.26 18.97 13.15
N GLU A 333 -12.86 20.13 12.61
CA GLU A 333 -12.88 20.39 11.17
C GLU A 333 -11.83 19.52 10.47
N HIS A 334 -12.27 18.79 9.45
CA HIS A 334 -11.45 17.91 8.63
C HIS A 334 -11.42 18.44 7.20
N GLN A 335 -10.22 18.82 6.75
CA GLN A 335 -10.00 19.23 5.37
C GLN A 335 -9.87 17.99 4.49
N GLU A 336 -10.53 18.02 3.32
CA GLU A 336 -10.45 16.93 2.36
C GLU A 336 -9.00 16.62 1.98
N GLU A 337 -8.62 15.35 1.96
CA GLU A 337 -7.26 14.83 1.69
C GLU A 337 -6.17 15.18 2.71
N ALA A 338 -6.49 15.95 3.75
CA ALA A 338 -5.58 16.24 4.85
C ALA A 338 -5.73 15.21 5.96
N ASP A 339 -4.61 14.89 6.62
CA ASP A 339 -4.66 14.03 7.79
C ASP A 339 -5.23 14.79 9.01
N ILE A 340 -5.81 14.05 9.95
CA ILE A 340 -6.33 14.57 11.21
C ILE A 340 -5.32 14.19 12.31
N VAL A 341 -4.61 15.19 12.82
CA VAL A 341 -3.71 15.05 13.96
C VAL A 341 -4.40 15.61 15.21
N PRO A 342 -4.71 14.77 16.21
CA PRO A 342 -5.45 15.19 17.39
C PRO A 342 -4.57 16.05 18.30
N ASN A 343 -5.10 17.19 18.75
CA ASN A 343 -4.40 18.08 19.70
C ASN A 343 -4.63 17.65 21.15
N MET A 344 -4.36 16.37 21.43
CA MET A 344 -4.61 15.74 22.73
C MET A 344 -3.30 15.37 23.42
N THR A 345 -3.26 15.51 24.74
CA THR A 345 -2.09 15.21 25.55
C THR A 345 -1.76 13.71 25.52
N ARG A 346 -0.47 13.38 25.43
CA ARG A 346 0.05 12.00 25.49
C ARG A 346 0.98 11.85 26.71
N SER A 347 0.72 10.84 27.53
CA SER A 347 1.66 10.41 28.56
C SER A 347 2.66 9.39 27.98
N PRO A 348 3.99 9.56 28.16
CA PRO A 348 4.98 8.65 27.56
C PRO A 348 4.86 7.18 28.01
N ARG A 349 4.22 6.94 29.16
CA ARG A 349 4.09 5.59 29.76
C ARG A 349 2.73 4.93 29.48
N VAL A 350 1.80 5.66 28.88
CA VAL A 350 0.45 5.17 28.59
C VAL A 350 0.32 4.97 27.10
N LYS A 351 -0.31 3.86 26.71
CA LYS A 351 -0.66 3.57 25.33
C LYS A 351 -2.11 3.94 25.11
N TYR A 352 -2.40 4.57 23.99
CA TYR A 352 -3.74 5.04 23.70
C TYR A 352 -4.34 4.36 22.48
N ILE A 353 -5.66 4.36 22.43
CA ILE A 353 -6.44 4.21 21.20
C ILE A 353 -7.04 5.58 20.91
N THR A 354 -6.87 6.06 19.68
CA THR A 354 -7.54 7.27 19.20
C THR A 354 -8.63 6.87 18.22
N TYR A 355 -9.85 7.27 18.52
CA TYR A 355 -11.07 7.04 17.76
C TYR A 355 -11.43 8.32 17.01
N TYR A 356 -11.60 8.22 15.69
CA TYR A 356 -12.13 9.28 14.83
C TYR A 356 -13.46 8.81 14.29
N GLU A 357 -14.55 9.50 14.59
CA GLU A 357 -15.91 9.07 14.26
C GLU A 357 -16.68 10.15 13.51
N ASP A 358 -17.32 9.74 12.42
CA ASP A 358 -18.25 10.54 11.62
C ASP A 358 -19.54 9.75 11.39
N SER A 359 -20.67 10.32 11.83
CA SER A 359 -22.01 9.76 11.64
C SER A 359 -23.01 10.73 11.03
N GLU A 360 -22.61 11.96 10.74
CA GLU A 360 -23.51 13.03 10.31
C GLU A 360 -23.31 13.40 8.84
N SER A 361 -22.09 13.22 8.32
CA SER A 361 -21.73 13.69 6.99
C SER A 361 -22.45 12.95 5.87
N ILE A 362 -22.76 11.67 6.06
CA ILE A 362 -23.52 10.87 5.10
C ILE A 362 -24.75 10.28 5.81
N PRO A 363 -25.98 10.72 5.48
CA PRO A 363 -27.19 10.25 6.14
C PRO A 363 -27.32 8.73 6.16
N GLY A 364 -27.51 8.15 7.35
CA GLY A 364 -27.67 6.72 7.54
C GLY A 364 -26.39 5.89 7.40
N ARG A 365 -25.23 6.54 7.28
CA ARG A 365 -23.93 5.89 7.22
C ARG A 365 -22.98 6.44 8.28
N LYS A 366 -22.08 5.57 8.74
CA LYS A 366 -21.09 5.87 9.76
C LYS A 366 -19.72 5.40 9.30
N THR A 367 -18.71 6.19 9.59
CA THR A 367 -17.29 5.87 9.40
C THR A 367 -16.59 6.06 10.74
N ALA A 368 -15.81 5.07 11.16
CA ALA A 368 -14.93 5.19 12.30
C ALA A 368 -13.52 4.73 11.92
N VAL A 369 -12.51 5.43 12.41
CA VAL A 369 -11.09 5.08 12.26
C VAL A 369 -10.47 4.97 13.64
N TRP A 370 -9.82 3.86 13.94
CA TRP A 370 -9.23 3.55 15.23
C TRP A 370 -7.73 3.35 15.05
N GLU A 371 -6.96 4.24 15.67
CA GLU A 371 -5.50 4.19 15.71
C GLU A 371 -5.04 3.62 17.05
N LEU A 372 -4.23 2.58 17.00
CA LEU A 372 -3.67 1.93 18.19
C LEU A 372 -2.17 2.22 18.28
N ASP A 373 -1.73 2.89 19.35
CA ASP A 373 -0.31 3.07 19.63
C ASP A 373 0.40 1.72 19.73
N LYS A 374 1.64 1.61 19.21
CA LYS A 374 2.48 0.41 19.36
C LYS A 374 2.57 -0.01 20.84
N GLY A 375 1.98 -1.15 21.16
CA GLY A 375 2.30 -1.91 22.37
C GLY A 375 3.61 -2.64 22.16
N THR A 376 4.53 -2.58 23.11
CA THR A 376 5.48 -3.68 23.28
C THR A 376 4.61 -4.89 23.57
N LEU A 377 4.40 -5.77 22.57
CA LEU A 377 4.09 -7.15 22.88
C LEU A 377 5.16 -7.55 23.90
N LEU A 378 4.72 -7.89 25.10
CA LEU A 378 5.58 -8.51 26.10
C LEU A 378 6.41 -9.55 25.37
N ASP A 379 7.71 -9.48 25.56
CA ASP A 379 8.69 -10.48 25.18
C ASP A 379 8.04 -11.87 25.23
N PRO A 380 8.01 -12.66 24.14
CA PRO A 380 7.44 -14.00 24.14
C PRO A 380 8.37 -14.94 24.92
N GLN A 381 8.50 -14.68 26.21
CA GLN A 381 9.01 -15.60 27.22
C GLN A 381 7.86 -16.00 28.14
N PHE A 382 6.80 -16.55 27.55
CA PHE A 382 5.90 -17.51 28.19
C PHE A 382 5.38 -18.51 27.16
#